data_AF-C4V5A8-F1
#
_entry.id   AF-C4V5A8-F1
#
_cell.length_a   1.000
_cell.length_b   1.000
_cell.length_c   1.000
_cell.angle_alpha   90.00
_cell.angle_beta   90.00
_cell.angle_gamma   90.00
#
_symmetry.space_group_name_H-M   'P 1'
#
loop_
_entity.id
_entity.type
_entity.pdbx_description
1 polymer ?
#
loop_
_entity_poly.entity_id
_entity_poly.type
_entity_poly.pdbx_seq_one_letter_code
_entity_poly.pdbx_strand_id
1 'polypeptide(L)'
;MDNYTHSPQKPLRAFVDESTEDVYEIEVDPVDDAIEALLSDVEAELEFDSFNENTLFDHFIVTLHRLFSIVRYEYGKPAKNLSTNDIDEFVTLYWLKFNQMLPSHRIKEVTKYDYDTYYEDFANISFPRSARISIYDYIFLTTGKSTQEEIEDSEKQCIKRIYGSYLPNFFGIKYNDKQTDRWKYEVIRLIKILYDCTKEKKVISLLCIQHPSLVKFNPLLRTNYTDAVKFIKSRVILRECYASTMTPLHQIVHMEQYVDALQSFLQSISYKSIDYIIQHIKGKVSCAMKRSICHELYRTITHNISTIPLKHHIAYNHLEDPNAIPYYAYMHFILSGINDHLLLMESSNAYYPTVSSDFYDKATLLPCEIIEDDAVFFSYMHEKKSEITKLLDEETISWHMENYQFLYTFIKKLNINKSSSFSSKDILYIIKFYETVYRDKIDIPLSSGYTKNHQKPLKINMLLKKMHKKHLEGNDTVLSDESYLIASLWLQDRIISFWDMRTAVTQLEMCKMQHMILEVWENYFPRLTYQDNKSPSLNEFVAQILPENDLQRIIARYSA
;
A
#
# COMPACT_ATOMS: atom_id res chain seq x y z
N MET A 1 18.98 -36.98 3.67
CA MET A 1 20.37 -37.31 4.02
C MET A 1 21.20 -36.19 3.44
N ASP A 2 21.59 -35.17 4.22
CA ASP A 2 21.53 -35.11 5.69
C ASP A 2 20.90 -33.83 6.25
N ASN A 3 20.57 -33.89 7.55
CA ASN A 3 19.95 -32.79 8.29
C ASN A 3 21.03 -31.82 8.77
N TYR A 4 20.79 -30.51 8.63
CA TYR A 4 21.49 -29.49 9.40
C TYR A 4 20.50 -28.60 10.15
N THR A 5 20.20 -29.02 11.37
CA THR A 5 19.53 -28.20 12.39
C THR A 5 20.57 -27.42 13.18
N HIS A 6 20.64 -26.10 13.00
CA HIS A 6 21.37 -25.22 13.92
C HIS A 6 20.45 -24.11 14.44
N SER A 7 20.29 -24.09 15.76
CA SER A 7 19.90 -22.88 16.51
C SER A 7 21.01 -21.82 16.36
N PRO A 8 20.69 -20.51 16.46
CA PRO A 8 21.69 -19.46 16.30
C PRO A 8 22.76 -19.54 17.40
N GLN A 9 24.03 -19.52 17.01
CA GLN A 9 25.16 -19.25 17.91
C GLN A 9 25.45 -17.74 17.88
N LYS A 10 25.66 -17.11 19.05
CA LYS A 10 26.06 -15.69 19.13
C LYS A 10 27.38 -15.48 18.37
N PRO A 11 27.54 -14.40 17.56
CA PRO A 11 28.82 -14.04 16.96
C PRO A 11 29.75 -13.40 18.00
N LEU A 12 30.46 -14.23 18.77
CA LEU A 12 31.50 -13.76 19.69
C LEU A 12 32.74 -13.26 18.91
N ARG A 13 32.86 -11.94 18.72
CA ARG A 13 34.10 -11.28 18.30
C ARG A 13 34.82 -10.64 19.50
N ALA A 14 35.61 -11.44 20.20
CA ALA A 14 36.57 -10.92 21.16
C ALA A 14 37.84 -10.45 20.40
N PHE A 15 38.05 -9.14 20.33
CA PHE A 15 39.39 -8.60 20.09
C PHE A 15 40.11 -8.51 21.44
N VAL A 16 41.26 -9.17 21.55
CA VAL A 16 42.11 -9.11 22.74
C VAL A 16 43.16 -8.03 22.51
N ASP A 17 43.18 -7.04 23.39
CA ASP A 17 44.37 -6.21 23.65
C ASP A 17 44.67 -6.27 25.15
N GLU A 18 45.92 -6.50 25.53
CA GLU A 18 46.29 -6.94 26.88
C GLU A 18 46.61 -5.77 27.83
N SER A 19 45.66 -4.85 28.05
CA SER A 19 45.71 -3.96 29.23
C SER A 19 44.36 -3.34 29.64
N THR A 20 44.21 -3.15 30.96
CA THR A 20 43.12 -2.43 31.68
C THR A 20 41.68 -2.90 31.50
N GLU A 21 41.22 -3.64 32.53
CA GLU A 21 39.94 -3.57 33.28
C GLU A 21 38.62 -3.10 32.60
N ASP A 22 37.51 -3.75 33.03
CA ASP A 22 36.10 -3.47 32.72
C ASP A 22 35.66 -3.61 31.24
N VAL A 23 35.67 -4.86 30.75
CA VAL A 23 34.86 -5.27 29.59
C VAL A 23 33.37 -5.24 29.98
N TYR A 24 32.70 -4.14 29.66
CA TYR A 24 31.25 -4.13 29.54
C TYR A 24 30.84 -4.99 28.34
N GLU A 25 30.12 -6.10 28.58
CA GLU A 25 29.40 -6.79 27.50
C GLU A 25 28.28 -5.86 27.01
N ILE A 26 28.56 -5.12 25.93
CA ILE A 26 27.53 -4.40 25.18
C ILE A 26 26.71 -5.47 24.46
N GLU A 27 25.51 -5.77 24.97
CA GLU A 27 24.50 -6.49 24.19
C GLU A 27 24.02 -5.57 23.06
N VAL A 28 24.70 -5.65 21.91
CA VAL A 28 24.27 -5.02 20.66
C VAL A 28 22.91 -5.59 20.28
N ASP A 29 21.97 -4.70 19.94
CA ASP A 29 20.63 -5.10 19.52
C ASP A 29 20.74 -5.74 18.11
N PRO A 30 20.21 -6.95 17.86
CA PRO A 30 20.19 -7.53 16.52
C PRO A 30 19.38 -6.72 15.49
N VAL A 31 18.65 -5.69 15.92
CA VAL A 31 18.09 -4.65 15.04
C VAL A 31 19.13 -3.62 14.61
N ASP A 32 20.08 -3.23 15.49
CA ASP A 32 21.16 -2.30 15.16
C ASP A 32 22.20 -2.98 14.26
N ASP A 33 22.60 -4.22 14.57
CA ASP A 33 23.44 -5.05 13.68
C ASP A 33 22.88 -5.10 12.24
N ALA A 34 21.55 -5.15 12.10
CA ALA A 34 20.86 -5.20 10.81
C ALA A 34 20.77 -3.83 10.11
N ILE A 35 20.69 -2.73 10.87
CA ILE A 35 20.72 -1.37 10.33
C ILE A 35 22.13 -1.03 9.86
N GLU A 36 23.17 -1.30 10.68
CA GLU A 36 24.58 -1.11 10.32
C GLU A 36 24.98 -1.96 9.10
N ALA A 37 24.54 -3.23 9.05
CA ALA A 37 24.77 -4.09 7.88
C ALA A 37 24.11 -3.54 6.61
N LEU A 38 22.87 -3.03 6.69
CA LEU A 38 22.21 -2.39 5.56
C LEU A 38 22.90 -1.08 5.15
N LEU A 39 23.41 -0.31 6.10
CA LEU A 39 24.17 0.92 5.82
C LEU A 39 25.47 0.60 5.08
N SER A 40 26.21 -0.43 5.51
CA SER A 40 27.45 -0.87 4.85
C SER A 40 27.20 -1.49 3.47
N ASP A 41 26.14 -2.29 3.30
CA ASP A 41 25.68 -2.77 1.98
C ASP A 41 25.41 -1.57 1.05
N VAL A 42 24.68 -0.56 1.54
CA VAL A 42 24.29 0.62 0.76
C VAL A 42 25.47 1.54 0.45
N GLU A 43 26.42 1.71 1.36
CA GLU A 43 27.66 2.46 1.09
C GLU A 43 28.47 1.80 -0.05
N ALA A 44 28.62 0.47 -0.02
CA ALA A 44 29.31 -0.27 -1.07
C ALA A 44 28.53 -0.27 -2.41
N GLU A 45 27.21 -0.51 -2.39
CA GLU A 45 26.33 -0.38 -3.56
C GLU A 45 26.47 1.05 -4.15
N LEU A 46 26.49 2.09 -3.32
CA LEU A 46 26.66 3.48 -3.75
C LEU A 46 28.09 3.85 -4.15
N GLU A 47 29.14 3.19 -3.70
CA GLU A 47 30.51 3.42 -4.20
C GLU A 47 30.68 2.82 -5.61
N PHE A 48 30.37 1.53 -5.77
CA PHE A 48 30.77 0.75 -6.94
C PHE A 48 29.79 0.80 -8.12
N ASP A 49 28.48 0.96 -7.90
CA ASP A 49 27.51 0.95 -9.00
C ASP A 49 27.37 2.28 -9.75
N SER A 50 27.04 2.15 -11.04
CA SER A 50 26.82 3.28 -11.95
C SER A 50 25.35 3.72 -11.96
N PHE A 51 25.06 4.85 -11.31
CA PHE A 51 23.71 5.40 -11.21
C PHE A 51 23.44 6.53 -12.21
N ASN A 52 22.15 6.77 -12.44
CA ASN A 52 21.62 8.05 -12.91
C ASN A 52 20.54 8.52 -11.91
N GLU A 53 20.05 9.75 -12.06
CA GLU A 53 19.04 10.36 -11.17
C GLU A 53 17.84 9.46 -10.87
N ASN A 54 17.30 8.76 -11.87
CA ASN A 54 16.13 7.89 -11.68
C ASN A 54 16.51 6.57 -11.01
N THR A 55 17.64 5.96 -11.36
CA THR A 55 18.05 4.69 -10.73
C THR A 55 18.57 4.88 -9.31
N LEU A 56 19.17 6.03 -8.97
CA LEU A 56 19.50 6.37 -7.59
C LEU A 56 18.23 6.62 -6.76
N PHE A 57 17.22 7.29 -7.34
CA PHE A 57 15.93 7.46 -6.67
C PHE A 57 15.20 6.12 -6.46
N ASP A 58 15.16 5.24 -7.47
CA ASP A 58 14.59 3.89 -7.32
C ASP A 58 15.34 3.07 -6.26
N HIS A 59 16.66 3.17 -6.20
CA HIS A 59 17.53 2.53 -5.20
C HIS A 59 17.26 3.07 -3.79
N PHE A 60 17.20 4.40 -3.62
CA PHE A 60 16.84 5.04 -2.34
C PHE A 60 15.50 4.53 -1.80
N ILE A 61 14.45 4.52 -2.64
CA ILE A 61 13.14 4.02 -2.22
C ILE A 61 13.20 2.52 -1.84
N VAL A 62 13.94 1.70 -2.58
CA VAL A 62 14.12 0.27 -2.22
C VAL A 62 14.88 0.11 -0.89
N THR A 63 15.91 0.91 -0.64
CA THR A 63 16.64 0.93 0.63
C THR A 63 15.76 1.37 1.79
N LEU A 64 14.91 2.38 1.62
CA LEU A 64 13.94 2.75 2.66
C LEU A 64 12.97 1.60 2.98
N HIS A 65 12.53 0.82 1.99
CA HIS A 65 11.74 -0.37 2.26
C HIS A 65 12.54 -1.52 2.92
N ARG A 66 13.84 -1.68 2.61
CA ARG A 66 14.74 -2.60 3.36
C ARG A 66 14.84 -2.15 4.83
N LEU A 67 15.10 -0.87 5.06
CA LEU A 67 15.27 -0.26 6.39
C LEU A 67 13.99 -0.34 7.23
N PHE A 68 12.85 0.09 6.70
CA PHE A 68 11.58 -0.01 7.41
C PHE A 68 11.21 -1.47 7.68
N SER A 69 11.53 -2.42 6.79
CA SER A 69 11.32 -3.85 7.05
C SER A 69 12.16 -4.42 8.20
N ILE A 70 13.26 -3.78 8.60
CA ILE A 70 14.07 -4.18 9.76
C ILE A 70 13.39 -3.74 11.07
N VAL A 71 12.97 -2.47 11.15
CA VAL A 71 12.33 -1.88 12.34
C VAL A 71 10.82 -2.17 12.45
N ARG A 72 10.19 -2.73 11.41
CA ARG A 72 8.75 -2.99 11.36
C ARG A 72 8.31 -3.86 12.53
N TYR A 73 7.19 -3.48 13.17
CA TYR A 73 6.53 -4.34 14.14
C TYR A 73 6.14 -5.67 13.49
N GLU A 74 6.72 -6.76 13.98
CA GLU A 74 6.25 -8.13 13.76
C GLU A 74 5.91 -8.79 15.10
N TYR A 75 5.00 -9.77 15.09
CA TYR A 75 4.58 -10.45 16.31
C TYR A 75 5.77 -11.24 16.91
N GLY A 76 6.19 -10.86 18.12
CA GLY A 76 7.33 -11.45 18.82
C GLY A 76 8.67 -10.72 18.64
N LYS A 77 8.74 -9.64 17.84
CA LYS A 77 9.89 -8.72 17.82
C LYS A 77 9.64 -7.52 18.75
N PRO A 78 10.67 -6.97 19.43
CA PRO A 78 10.58 -5.66 20.05
C PRO A 78 10.38 -4.59 18.97
N ALA A 79 9.54 -3.59 19.25
CA ALA A 79 9.31 -2.48 18.32
C ALA A 79 10.38 -1.40 18.54
N LYS A 80 11.29 -1.26 17.58
CA LYS A 80 12.28 -0.18 17.56
C LYS A 80 11.78 0.96 16.67
N ASN A 81 11.98 2.20 17.11
CA ASN A 81 11.87 3.34 16.21
C ASN A 81 13.28 3.65 15.69
N LEU A 82 13.40 3.99 14.41
CA LEU A 82 14.64 4.57 13.88
C LEU A 82 15.00 5.83 14.71
N SER A 83 16.27 5.95 15.08
CA SER A 83 16.80 7.18 15.65
C SER A 83 16.98 8.24 14.56
N THR A 84 17.21 9.49 14.97
CA THR A 84 17.54 10.56 14.03
C THR A 84 18.86 10.28 13.31
N ASN A 85 19.85 9.70 14.01
CA ASN A 85 21.17 9.39 13.43
C ASN A 85 21.04 8.38 12.28
N ASP A 86 20.28 7.29 12.47
CA ASP A 86 20.08 6.27 11.43
C ASP A 86 19.53 6.91 10.14
N ILE A 87 18.55 7.82 10.30
CA ILE A 87 17.95 8.55 9.18
C ILE A 87 18.97 9.51 8.54
N ASP A 88 19.74 10.24 9.35
CA ASP A 88 20.73 11.20 8.88
C ASP A 88 21.88 10.52 8.13
N GLU A 89 22.31 9.33 8.54
CA GLU A 89 23.36 8.54 7.89
C GLU A 89 22.95 8.07 6.48
N PHE A 90 21.78 7.41 6.35
CA PHE A 90 21.27 7.05 5.02
C PHE A 90 21.03 8.30 4.15
N VAL A 91 20.42 9.37 4.68
CA VAL A 91 20.18 10.60 3.92
C VAL A 91 21.51 11.24 3.47
N THR A 92 22.56 11.19 4.28
CA THR A 92 23.89 11.71 3.93
C THR A 92 24.50 10.96 2.75
N LEU A 93 24.49 9.62 2.76
CA LEU A 93 25.03 8.81 1.65
C LEU A 93 24.33 9.14 0.32
N TYR A 94 22.99 9.17 0.30
CA TYR A 94 22.23 9.50 -0.90
C TYR A 94 22.43 10.95 -1.34
N TRP A 95 22.46 11.92 -0.41
CA TRP A 95 22.69 13.34 -0.73
C TRP A 95 24.07 13.56 -1.36
N LEU A 96 25.12 12.92 -0.83
CA LEU A 96 26.47 12.96 -1.40
C LEU A 96 26.49 12.38 -2.82
N LYS A 97 25.87 11.21 -3.07
CA LYS A 97 25.82 10.60 -4.41
C LYS A 97 24.98 11.42 -5.39
N PHE A 98 23.87 12.03 -4.95
CA PHE A 98 23.10 12.99 -5.77
C PHE A 98 23.96 14.20 -6.16
N ASN A 99 24.67 14.82 -5.22
CA ASN A 99 25.54 15.98 -5.48
C ASN A 99 26.71 15.65 -6.42
N GLN A 100 27.33 14.48 -6.27
CA GLN A 100 28.37 13.99 -7.20
C GLN A 100 27.83 13.85 -8.64
N MET A 101 26.52 13.62 -8.82
CA MET A 101 25.87 13.55 -10.13
C MET A 101 25.36 14.89 -10.68
N LEU A 102 25.77 16.03 -10.10
CA LEU A 102 25.46 17.39 -10.57
C LEU A 102 26.63 18.02 -11.37
N PRO A 103 26.83 17.66 -12.66
CA PRO A 103 27.79 18.38 -13.49
C PRO A 103 27.29 19.81 -13.77
N SER A 104 28.19 20.77 -13.77
CA SER A 104 27.91 22.21 -13.94
C SER A 104 27.15 22.61 -15.22
N HIS A 105 26.96 21.70 -16.18
CA HIS A 105 26.18 21.92 -17.41
C HIS A 105 24.74 21.36 -17.38
N ARG A 106 24.33 20.61 -16.34
CA ARG A 106 23.01 19.92 -16.29
C ARG A 106 21.80 20.81 -15.99
N ILE A 107 22.01 22.13 -15.88
CA ILE A 107 20.97 23.16 -15.73
C ILE A 107 19.76 22.87 -16.65
N LYS A 108 19.99 22.38 -17.89
CA LYS A 108 18.95 22.04 -18.88
C LYS A 108 17.87 21.04 -18.45
N GLU A 109 18.17 20.04 -17.62
CA GLU A 109 17.13 19.09 -17.14
C GLU A 109 16.48 19.56 -15.84
N VAL A 110 17.21 20.29 -14.99
CA VAL A 110 16.67 20.98 -13.81
C VAL A 110 15.60 21.99 -14.26
N THR A 111 15.95 22.87 -15.21
CA THR A 111 15.05 23.88 -15.78
C THR A 111 13.84 23.31 -16.53
N LYS A 112 13.79 21.99 -16.83
CA LYS A 112 12.59 21.38 -17.44
C LYS A 112 11.38 21.42 -16.49
N TYR A 113 11.64 21.43 -15.19
CA TYR A 113 10.62 21.55 -14.13
C TYR A 113 10.87 22.73 -13.19
N ASP A 114 12.07 23.34 -13.21
CA ASP A 114 12.31 24.62 -12.56
C ASP A 114 11.97 25.81 -13.48
N TYR A 115 10.83 26.43 -13.20
CA TYR A 115 10.17 27.42 -14.05
C TYR A 115 10.93 28.75 -14.11
N ASP A 116 11.38 29.25 -12.96
CA ASP A 116 11.93 30.60 -12.82
C ASP A 116 13.22 30.74 -13.64
N THR A 117 14.15 29.78 -13.49
CA THR A 117 15.43 29.74 -14.21
C THR A 117 15.25 29.43 -15.71
N TYR A 118 14.29 28.60 -16.13
CA TYR A 118 14.10 28.31 -17.57
C TYR A 118 13.73 29.54 -18.40
N TYR A 119 12.86 30.41 -17.88
CA TYR A 119 12.40 31.58 -18.62
C TYR A 119 13.37 32.76 -18.56
N GLU A 120 14.06 32.97 -17.43
CA GLU A 120 15.11 33.99 -17.33
C GLU A 120 16.37 33.62 -18.15
N ASP A 121 16.84 32.35 -18.14
CA ASP A 121 18.10 31.96 -18.83
C ASP A 121 17.92 31.39 -20.25
N PHE A 122 16.88 30.58 -20.53
CA PHE A 122 16.78 29.80 -21.77
C PHE A 122 15.80 30.35 -22.80
N ALA A 123 14.71 30.99 -22.37
CA ALA A 123 13.71 31.54 -23.29
C ALA A 123 14.05 32.95 -23.81
N ASN A 124 14.90 33.71 -23.11
CA ASN A 124 15.06 35.17 -23.28
C ASN A 124 13.72 35.94 -23.19
N ILE A 125 12.72 35.38 -22.50
CA ILE A 125 11.41 36.01 -22.27
C ILE A 125 11.40 36.50 -20.82
N SER A 126 11.56 37.81 -20.63
CA SER A 126 11.45 38.47 -19.34
C SER A 126 10.00 38.43 -18.83
N PHE A 127 9.64 37.32 -18.18
CA PHE A 127 8.31 37.11 -17.62
C PHE A 127 8.03 38.20 -16.57
N PRO A 128 7.00 39.06 -16.74
CA PRO A 128 6.78 40.14 -15.79
C PRO A 128 6.34 39.54 -14.45
N ARG A 129 7.08 39.83 -13.37
CA ARG A 129 6.75 39.38 -11.99
C ARG A 129 5.43 39.96 -11.42
N SER A 130 4.65 40.64 -12.26
CA SER A 130 3.32 41.19 -12.01
C SER A 130 2.24 40.68 -12.98
N ALA A 131 2.58 39.81 -13.94
CA ALA A 131 1.65 39.24 -14.90
C ALA A 131 0.92 38.03 -14.30
N ARG A 132 -0.42 38.09 -14.26
CA ARG A 132 -1.25 36.95 -13.85
C ARG A 132 -1.19 35.86 -14.93
N ILE A 133 -0.77 34.65 -14.54
CA ILE A 133 -0.74 33.49 -15.43
C ILE A 133 -2.15 33.17 -15.93
N SER A 134 -2.34 33.09 -17.25
CA SER A 134 -3.59 32.67 -17.87
C SER A 134 -3.60 31.17 -18.17
N ILE A 135 -4.77 30.62 -18.50
CA ILE A 135 -4.90 29.22 -18.95
C ILE A 135 -4.19 28.94 -20.30
N TYR A 136 -3.79 29.97 -21.04
CA TYR A 136 -3.04 29.82 -22.30
C TYR A 136 -1.54 29.74 -22.04
N ASP A 137 -1.01 30.59 -21.16
CA ASP A 137 0.36 30.48 -20.64
C ASP A 137 0.51 29.11 -19.97
N TYR A 138 -0.41 28.76 -19.08
CA TYR A 138 -0.52 27.46 -18.43
C TYR A 138 -0.29 26.27 -19.40
N ILE A 139 -0.98 26.27 -20.56
CA ILE A 139 -0.88 25.22 -21.58
C ILE A 139 0.48 25.26 -22.30
N PHE A 140 0.94 26.43 -22.69
CA PHE A 140 2.24 26.66 -23.36
C PHE A 140 3.42 26.21 -22.49
N LEU A 141 3.41 26.61 -21.21
CA LEU A 141 4.39 26.19 -20.20
C LEU A 141 4.38 24.66 -20.00
N THR A 142 3.20 24.03 -19.99
CA THR A 142 3.09 22.58 -19.84
C THR A 142 3.66 21.81 -21.05
N THR A 143 3.58 22.36 -22.27
CA THR A 143 4.13 21.70 -23.46
C THR A 143 5.62 21.97 -23.68
N GLY A 144 6.16 23.13 -23.29
CA GLY A 144 7.55 23.49 -23.54
C GLY A 144 7.86 23.71 -25.03
N LYS A 145 6.90 24.29 -25.77
CA LYS A 145 7.05 24.68 -27.18
C LYS A 145 7.65 26.09 -27.31
N SER A 146 8.10 26.45 -28.51
CA SER A 146 8.64 27.79 -28.80
C SER A 146 7.53 28.83 -29.00
N THR A 147 6.39 28.42 -29.56
CA THR A 147 5.20 29.28 -29.75
C THR A 147 3.90 28.55 -29.36
N GLN A 148 2.80 29.30 -29.19
CA GLN A 148 1.47 28.70 -28.97
C GLN A 148 0.90 27.98 -30.20
N GLU A 149 1.41 28.30 -31.40
CA GLU A 149 0.98 27.72 -32.68
C GLU A 149 1.53 26.31 -32.89
N GLU A 150 2.71 26.01 -32.33
CA GLU A 150 3.34 24.68 -32.32
C GLU A 150 2.61 23.65 -31.41
N ILE A 151 1.58 24.08 -30.66
CA ILE A 151 0.84 23.21 -29.74
C ILE A 151 -0.29 22.51 -30.51
N GLU A 152 -0.25 21.18 -30.57
CA GLU A 152 -1.34 20.40 -31.16
C GLU A 152 -2.63 20.50 -30.33
N ASP A 153 -3.80 20.43 -30.97
CA ASP A 153 -5.07 20.32 -30.25
C ASP A 153 -5.17 19.01 -29.43
N SER A 154 -4.42 17.96 -29.81
CA SER A 154 -4.25 16.74 -29.03
C SER A 154 -3.63 17.03 -27.65
N GLU A 155 -2.62 17.90 -27.62
CA GLU A 155 -1.89 18.33 -26.42
C GLU A 155 -2.75 19.28 -25.58
N LYS A 156 -3.43 20.24 -26.22
CA LYS A 156 -4.41 21.13 -25.54
C LYS A 156 -5.53 20.33 -24.85
N GLN A 157 -6.06 19.29 -25.50
CA GLN A 157 -7.07 18.41 -24.90
C GLN A 157 -6.50 17.54 -23.77
N CYS A 158 -5.29 17.03 -23.92
CA CYS A 158 -4.60 16.27 -22.87
C CYS A 158 -4.41 17.12 -21.61
N ILE A 159 -3.85 18.33 -21.76
CA ILE A 159 -3.59 19.25 -20.64
C ILE A 159 -4.90 19.71 -19.99
N LYS A 160 -5.94 20.05 -20.77
CA LYS A 160 -7.28 20.36 -20.24
C LYS A 160 -7.88 19.21 -19.43
N ARG A 161 -7.62 17.95 -19.78
CA ARG A 161 -8.06 16.77 -19.00
C ARG A 161 -7.26 16.62 -17.69
N ILE A 162 -5.95 16.83 -17.74
CA ILE A 162 -5.10 16.77 -16.55
C ILE A 162 -5.51 17.87 -15.56
N TYR A 163 -5.60 19.12 -16.04
CA TYR A 163 -6.04 20.29 -15.26
C TYR A 163 -7.48 20.17 -14.75
N GLY A 164 -8.42 19.77 -15.61
CA GLY A 164 -9.86 19.82 -15.32
C GLY A 164 -10.45 18.58 -14.65
N SER A 165 -9.69 17.47 -14.58
CA SER A 165 -10.16 16.22 -13.98
C SER A 165 -9.10 15.54 -13.12
N TYR A 166 -7.85 15.41 -13.59
CA TYR A 166 -6.86 14.65 -12.82
C TYR A 166 -6.37 15.43 -11.59
N LEU A 167 -5.89 16.67 -11.75
CA LEU A 167 -5.40 17.49 -10.63
C LEU A 167 -6.48 17.66 -9.51
N PRO A 168 -7.75 18.00 -9.81
CA PRO A 168 -8.80 18.09 -8.79
C PRO A 168 -9.14 16.75 -8.11
N ASN A 169 -9.07 15.64 -8.84
CA ASN A 169 -9.46 14.32 -8.32
C ASN A 169 -8.29 13.53 -7.71
N PHE A 170 -7.04 13.96 -7.93
CA PHE A 170 -5.83 13.32 -7.42
C PHE A 170 -5.23 14.07 -6.22
N PHE A 171 -5.60 15.34 -6.02
CA PHE A 171 -5.03 16.20 -4.98
C PHE A 171 -6.03 17.18 -4.34
N GLY A 172 -7.31 17.18 -4.73
CA GLY A 172 -8.26 18.24 -4.35
C GLY A 172 -7.97 19.64 -4.96
N ILE A 173 -6.75 19.87 -5.46
CA ILE A 173 -6.30 21.15 -6.02
C ILE A 173 -7.17 21.53 -7.24
N LYS A 174 -7.94 22.60 -7.09
CA LYS A 174 -8.65 23.28 -8.17
C LYS A 174 -7.99 24.64 -8.37
N TYR A 175 -7.64 24.97 -9.61
CA TYR A 175 -7.04 26.27 -9.93
C TYR A 175 -7.93 27.43 -9.47
N ASN A 176 -7.32 28.41 -8.81
CA ASN A 176 -7.97 29.57 -8.25
C ASN A 176 -7.15 30.81 -8.66
N ASP A 177 -7.77 31.73 -9.40
CA ASP A 177 -7.11 32.92 -9.95
C ASP A 177 -6.60 33.89 -8.88
N LYS A 178 -7.20 33.82 -7.68
CA LYS A 178 -6.88 34.64 -6.51
C LYS A 178 -5.69 34.13 -5.70
N GLN A 179 -5.16 32.94 -5.99
CA GLN A 179 -3.98 32.40 -5.30
C GLN A 179 -2.71 33.18 -5.62
N THR A 180 -1.68 33.03 -4.79
CA THR A 180 -0.35 33.60 -5.05
C THR A 180 0.27 33.02 -6.33
N ASP A 181 1.16 33.75 -7.00
CA ASP A 181 1.75 33.22 -8.24
C ASP A 181 2.75 32.07 -7.97
N ARG A 182 3.40 32.05 -6.79
CA ARG A 182 4.17 30.89 -6.29
C ARG A 182 3.31 29.61 -6.21
N TRP A 183 2.07 29.73 -5.71
CA TRP A 183 1.10 28.62 -5.71
C TRP A 183 0.79 28.13 -7.12
N LYS A 184 0.60 29.05 -8.07
CA LYS A 184 0.28 28.72 -9.46
C LYS A 184 1.46 28.03 -10.16
N TYR A 185 2.69 28.44 -9.90
CA TYR A 185 3.89 27.77 -10.42
C TYR A 185 4.00 26.33 -9.93
N GLU A 186 3.73 26.04 -8.65
CA GLU A 186 3.70 24.66 -8.14
C GLU A 186 2.65 23.79 -8.83
N VAL A 187 1.46 24.34 -9.09
CA VAL A 187 0.40 23.63 -9.83
C VAL A 187 0.79 23.39 -11.30
N ILE A 188 1.49 24.33 -11.94
CA ILE A 188 2.05 24.15 -13.30
C ILE A 188 3.11 23.03 -13.30
N ARG A 189 4.04 23.06 -12.33
CA ARG A 189 5.08 22.04 -12.16
C ARG A 189 4.48 20.64 -11.98
N LEU A 190 3.45 20.47 -11.14
CA LEU A 190 2.75 19.18 -10.96
C LEU A 190 2.10 18.65 -12.24
N ILE A 191 1.33 19.49 -12.95
CA ILE A 191 0.68 19.07 -14.20
C ILE A 191 1.71 18.80 -15.30
N LYS A 192 2.85 19.51 -15.33
CA LYS A 192 3.95 19.22 -16.25
C LYS A 192 4.49 17.80 -16.05
N ILE A 193 4.68 17.38 -14.80
CA ILE A 193 5.09 16.01 -14.45
C ILE A 193 4.02 14.99 -14.90
N LEU A 194 2.73 15.27 -14.66
CA LEU A 194 1.63 14.41 -15.12
C LEU A 194 1.55 14.30 -16.65
N TYR A 195 1.72 15.41 -17.35
CA TYR A 195 1.71 15.47 -18.82
C TYR A 195 2.84 14.63 -19.41
N ASP A 196 4.06 14.82 -18.93
CA ASP A 196 5.22 14.03 -19.35
C ASP A 196 5.03 12.55 -19.00
N CYS A 197 4.45 12.22 -17.84
CA CYS A 197 4.10 10.84 -17.50
C CYS A 197 3.15 10.20 -18.54
N THR A 198 2.16 10.93 -19.09
CA THR A 198 1.30 10.40 -20.18
C THR A 198 2.00 10.25 -21.53
N LYS A 199 3.05 11.04 -21.78
CA LYS A 199 3.85 11.06 -23.01
C LYS A 199 4.94 9.99 -23.02
N GLU A 200 5.54 9.69 -21.87
CA GLU A 200 6.53 8.63 -21.69
C GLU A 200 5.84 7.27 -21.49
N LYS A 201 4.92 7.15 -20.52
CA LYS A 201 4.17 5.90 -20.27
C LYS A 201 2.96 5.79 -21.21
N LYS A 202 3.20 5.79 -22.53
CA LYS A 202 2.21 5.91 -23.62
C LYS A 202 1.02 4.92 -23.57
N VAL A 203 1.15 3.80 -22.86
CA VAL A 203 0.10 2.76 -22.73
C VAL A 203 -0.93 3.08 -21.63
N ILE A 204 -0.58 3.95 -20.67
CA ILE A 204 -1.31 4.12 -19.41
C ILE A 204 -2.36 5.24 -19.50
N SER A 205 -3.48 5.08 -18.80
CA SER A 205 -4.36 6.18 -18.41
C SER A 205 -4.08 6.54 -16.96
N LEU A 206 -3.81 7.81 -16.63
CA LEU A 206 -3.54 8.23 -15.25
C LEU A 206 -4.71 7.96 -14.28
N LEU A 207 -5.92 7.68 -14.77
CA LEU A 207 -7.03 7.17 -13.97
C LEU A 207 -6.67 5.85 -13.23
N CYS A 208 -5.67 5.09 -13.68
CA CYS A 208 -5.11 3.94 -12.94
C CYS A 208 -4.62 4.31 -11.53
N ILE A 209 -4.27 5.58 -11.31
CA ILE A 209 -3.84 6.10 -10.01
C ILE A 209 -5.03 6.20 -9.04
N GLN A 210 -6.26 6.35 -9.54
CA GLN A 210 -7.46 6.37 -8.69
C GLN A 210 -7.97 4.96 -8.36
N HIS A 211 -8.05 4.07 -9.36
CA HIS A 211 -8.69 2.77 -9.16
C HIS A 211 -7.91 1.85 -8.20
N PRO A 212 -8.55 1.20 -7.22
CA PRO A 212 -7.83 0.40 -6.23
C PRO A 212 -7.28 -0.91 -6.81
N SER A 213 -6.15 -1.35 -6.26
CA SER A 213 -5.63 -2.71 -6.42
C SER A 213 -4.63 -3.02 -5.32
N LEU A 214 -4.61 -4.26 -4.87
CA LEU A 214 -3.65 -4.76 -3.87
C LEU A 214 -2.20 -4.71 -4.37
N VAL A 215 -2.00 -4.64 -5.70
CA VAL A 215 -0.71 -4.34 -6.35
C VAL A 215 -0.11 -3.02 -5.86
N LYS A 216 -0.94 -2.01 -5.59
CA LYS A 216 -0.48 -0.64 -5.30
C LYS A 216 0.37 -0.54 -4.03
N PHE A 217 0.13 -1.44 -3.08
CA PHE A 217 0.68 -1.40 -1.72
C PHE A 217 1.94 -2.26 -1.54
N ASN A 218 2.57 -2.69 -2.65
CA ASN A 218 3.89 -3.27 -2.65
C ASN A 218 4.74 -2.64 -3.77
N PRO A 219 5.62 -1.66 -3.46
CA PRO A 219 6.43 -0.93 -4.44
C PRO A 219 7.57 -1.75 -5.07
N LEU A 220 7.77 -3.00 -4.63
CA LEU A 220 8.63 -4.00 -5.28
C LEU A 220 7.92 -4.68 -6.46
N LEU A 221 6.59 -4.67 -6.52
CA LEU A 221 5.80 -5.25 -7.61
C LEU A 221 5.78 -4.34 -8.83
N ARG A 222 6.70 -4.58 -9.77
CA ARG A 222 6.80 -3.77 -11.00
C ARG A 222 5.57 -3.95 -11.90
N THR A 223 4.74 -2.91 -11.95
CA THR A 223 3.51 -2.80 -12.73
C THR A 223 3.40 -1.42 -13.37
N ASN A 224 2.51 -1.24 -14.34
CA ASN A 224 2.30 0.05 -15.03
C ASN A 224 1.98 1.18 -14.04
N TYR A 225 1.19 0.90 -12.99
CA TYR A 225 0.92 1.88 -11.93
C TYR A 225 2.17 2.22 -11.10
N THR A 226 2.94 1.24 -10.62
CA THR A 226 4.15 1.55 -9.84
C THR A 226 5.17 2.28 -10.70
N ASP A 227 5.29 1.94 -11.97
CA ASP A 227 6.16 2.65 -12.93
C ASP A 227 5.71 4.10 -13.18
N ALA A 228 4.41 4.40 -13.10
CA ALA A 228 3.86 5.75 -13.20
C ALA A 228 4.02 6.55 -11.90
N VAL A 229 3.72 5.94 -10.74
CA VAL A 229 3.91 6.57 -9.43
C VAL A 229 5.39 6.83 -9.15
N LYS A 230 6.29 5.89 -9.46
CA LYS A 230 7.75 6.11 -9.33
C LYS A 230 8.24 7.26 -10.20
N PHE A 231 7.75 7.38 -11.44
CA PHE A 231 8.07 8.53 -12.30
C PHE A 231 7.59 9.86 -11.70
N ILE A 232 6.34 9.91 -11.20
CA ILE A 232 5.81 11.16 -10.65
C ILE A 232 6.52 11.51 -9.33
N LYS A 233 6.74 10.52 -8.44
CA LYS A 233 7.55 10.65 -7.23
C LYS A 233 8.95 11.20 -7.53
N SER A 234 9.69 10.59 -8.45
CA SER A 234 11.08 11.00 -8.75
C SER A 234 11.12 12.43 -9.28
N ARG A 235 10.19 12.83 -10.16
CA ARG A 235 10.19 14.20 -10.73
C ARG A 235 9.66 15.27 -9.77
N VAL A 236 8.85 14.93 -8.76
CA VAL A 236 8.55 15.84 -7.64
C VAL A 236 9.78 16.04 -6.75
N ILE A 237 10.49 14.96 -6.43
CA ILE A 237 11.62 14.98 -5.47
C ILE A 237 12.92 15.54 -6.04
N LEU A 238 13.35 15.06 -7.20
CA LEU A 238 14.65 15.44 -7.78
C LEU A 238 14.78 16.96 -7.91
N ARG A 239 13.65 17.64 -8.22
CA ARG A 239 13.54 19.10 -8.25
C ARG A 239 14.00 19.78 -6.95
N GLU A 240 13.53 19.29 -5.81
CA GLU A 240 13.84 19.85 -4.50
C GLU A 240 15.27 19.50 -4.06
N CYS A 241 15.77 18.31 -4.42
CA CYS A 241 17.18 17.94 -4.19
C CYS A 241 18.17 18.88 -4.90
N TYR A 242 17.80 19.47 -6.05
CA TYR A 242 18.62 20.48 -6.74
C TYR A 242 18.74 21.82 -6.00
N ALA A 243 17.97 22.05 -4.92
CA ALA A 243 18.14 23.19 -4.03
C ALA A 243 19.33 23.03 -3.04
N SER A 244 20.18 22.02 -3.22
CA SER A 244 21.41 21.78 -2.45
C SER A 244 21.23 21.59 -0.94
N THR A 245 20.05 21.13 -0.49
CA THR A 245 19.76 20.83 0.93
C THR A 245 19.40 19.36 1.11
N MET A 246 19.63 18.83 2.33
CA MET A 246 19.23 17.46 2.70
C MET A 246 17.74 17.37 3.08
N THR A 247 17.12 18.49 3.45
CA THR A 247 15.72 18.58 3.92
C THR A 247 14.70 17.80 3.10
N PRO A 248 14.71 17.84 1.75
CA PRO A 248 13.76 17.07 0.92
C PRO A 248 13.94 15.55 1.08
N LEU A 249 15.16 15.07 1.31
CA LEU A 249 15.44 13.65 1.53
C LEU A 249 14.93 13.20 2.91
N HIS A 250 15.19 13.94 3.99
CA HIS A 250 14.59 13.63 5.31
C HIS A 250 13.06 13.64 5.25
N GLN A 251 12.46 14.61 4.54
CA GLN A 251 11.01 14.67 4.35
C GLN A 251 10.49 13.42 3.61
N ILE A 252 11.21 12.85 2.63
CA ILE A 252 10.85 11.56 2.02
C ILE A 252 10.96 10.41 3.02
N VAL A 253 12.04 10.32 3.80
CA VAL A 253 12.17 9.26 4.81
C VAL A 253 10.98 9.30 5.75
N HIS A 254 10.63 10.46 6.29
CA HIS A 254 9.45 10.61 7.16
C HIS A 254 8.12 10.34 6.45
N MET A 255 7.96 10.69 5.17
CA MET A 255 6.76 10.40 4.38
C MET A 255 6.57 8.90 4.13
N GLU A 256 7.60 8.20 3.64
CA GLU A 256 7.52 6.76 3.36
C GLU A 256 7.47 5.93 4.66
N GLN A 257 8.18 6.37 5.72
CA GLN A 257 8.10 5.78 7.07
C GLN A 257 6.68 5.91 7.62
N TYR A 258 6.07 7.10 7.50
CA TYR A 258 4.68 7.35 7.89
C TYR A 258 3.72 6.43 7.12
N VAL A 259 3.94 6.22 5.82
CA VAL A 259 3.10 5.34 5.01
C VAL A 259 3.23 3.89 5.47
N ASP A 260 4.43 3.33 5.60
CA ASP A 260 4.56 1.94 6.05
C ASP A 260 3.95 1.78 7.45
N ALA A 261 4.18 2.75 8.34
CA ALA A 261 3.58 2.78 9.68
C ALA A 261 2.05 2.81 9.63
N LEU A 262 1.43 3.69 8.82
CA LEU A 262 -0.03 3.79 8.66
C LEU A 262 -0.63 2.56 7.95
N GLN A 263 0.05 2.00 6.94
CA GLN A 263 -0.35 0.76 6.27
C GLN A 263 -0.30 -0.42 7.23
N SER A 264 0.81 -0.59 7.94
CA SER A 264 1.00 -1.59 8.99
C SER A 264 -0.04 -1.44 10.10
N PHE A 265 -0.40 -0.21 10.45
CA PHE A 265 -1.42 0.09 11.44
C PHE A 265 -2.82 -0.29 10.97
N LEU A 266 -3.28 0.24 9.82
CA LEU A 266 -4.59 -0.06 9.24
C LEU A 266 -4.80 -1.55 8.97
N GLN A 267 -3.73 -2.27 8.61
CA GLN A 267 -3.75 -3.72 8.44
C GLN A 267 -3.79 -4.48 9.78
N SER A 268 -3.06 -4.04 10.81
CA SER A 268 -2.85 -4.85 12.03
C SER A 268 -3.68 -4.47 13.25
N ILE A 269 -4.25 -3.26 13.35
CA ILE A 269 -5.08 -2.86 14.51
C ILE A 269 -6.26 -3.82 14.71
N SER A 270 -6.92 -4.22 13.63
CA SER A 270 -8.05 -5.14 13.66
C SER A 270 -7.65 -6.46 14.32
N TYR A 271 -6.70 -7.20 13.72
CA TYR A 271 -6.29 -8.50 14.23
C TYR A 271 -5.71 -8.43 15.64
N LYS A 272 -4.72 -7.56 15.90
CA LYS A 272 -4.01 -7.50 17.19
C LYS A 272 -4.95 -7.24 18.36
N SER A 273 -5.91 -6.32 18.18
CA SER A 273 -6.89 -5.99 19.22
C SER A 273 -7.92 -7.11 19.41
N ILE A 274 -8.38 -7.74 18.33
CA ILE A 274 -9.29 -8.90 18.40
C ILE A 274 -8.61 -10.08 19.10
N ASP A 275 -7.38 -10.42 18.70
CA ASP A 275 -6.63 -11.55 19.26
C ASP A 275 -6.27 -11.30 20.72
N TYR A 276 -5.90 -10.09 21.11
CA TYR A 276 -5.73 -9.70 22.52
C TYR A 276 -7.01 -9.92 23.33
N ILE A 277 -8.17 -9.47 22.84
CA ILE A 277 -9.46 -9.70 23.51
C ILE A 277 -9.76 -11.19 23.62
N ILE A 278 -9.56 -11.96 22.54
CA ILE A 278 -9.80 -13.42 22.51
C ILE A 278 -8.90 -14.18 23.50
N GLN A 279 -7.63 -13.79 23.64
CA GLN A 279 -6.68 -14.41 24.57
C GLN A 279 -7.06 -14.20 26.05
N HIS A 280 -7.76 -13.11 26.38
CA HIS A 280 -8.17 -12.78 27.75
C HIS A 280 -9.57 -13.31 28.12
N ILE A 281 -10.34 -13.79 27.14
CA ILE A 281 -11.64 -14.43 27.36
C ILE A 281 -11.44 -15.89 27.80
N LYS A 282 -12.17 -16.30 28.85
CA LYS A 282 -12.09 -17.67 29.37
C LYS A 282 -12.96 -18.64 28.58
N GLY A 283 -12.37 -19.72 28.07
CA GLY A 283 -13.07 -20.83 27.43
C GLY A 283 -12.96 -20.82 25.91
N LYS A 284 -13.86 -21.56 25.24
CA LYS A 284 -13.83 -21.72 23.77
C LYS A 284 -14.65 -20.60 23.10
N VAL A 285 -13.96 -19.56 22.61
CA VAL A 285 -14.58 -18.51 21.79
C VAL A 285 -15.24 -19.13 20.55
N SER A 286 -16.54 -18.85 20.35
CA SER A 286 -17.29 -19.28 19.18
C SER A 286 -17.15 -18.29 18.02
N CYS A 287 -17.50 -18.69 16.80
CA CYS A 287 -17.41 -17.79 15.65
C CYS A 287 -18.42 -16.64 15.73
N ALA A 288 -19.63 -16.88 16.24
CA ALA A 288 -20.56 -15.81 16.60
C ALA A 288 -19.95 -14.81 17.58
N MET A 289 -19.29 -15.30 18.64
CA MET A 289 -18.61 -14.50 19.65
C MET A 289 -17.44 -13.68 19.06
N LYS A 290 -16.58 -14.29 18.24
CA LYS A 290 -15.53 -13.58 17.49
C LYS A 290 -16.12 -12.45 16.64
N ARG A 291 -17.17 -12.72 15.84
CA ARG A 291 -17.80 -11.71 14.98
C ARG A 291 -18.40 -10.54 15.78
N SER A 292 -18.99 -10.82 16.95
CA SER A 292 -19.48 -9.79 17.88
C SER A 292 -18.36 -8.94 18.46
N ILE A 293 -17.24 -9.55 18.88
CA ILE A 293 -16.03 -8.85 19.34
C ILE A 293 -15.49 -7.91 18.25
N CYS A 294 -15.33 -8.39 17.01
CA CYS A 294 -14.87 -7.56 15.89
C CYS A 294 -15.76 -6.31 15.71
N HIS A 295 -17.08 -6.53 15.65
CA HIS A 295 -18.07 -5.48 15.40
C HIS A 295 -18.15 -4.46 16.55
N GLU A 296 -18.02 -4.90 17.81
CA GLU A 296 -18.01 -4.03 18.98
C GLU A 296 -16.70 -3.22 19.08
N LEU A 297 -15.56 -3.83 18.77
CA LEU A 297 -14.26 -3.16 18.67
C LEU A 297 -14.27 -2.04 17.62
N TYR A 298 -14.63 -2.36 16.37
CA TYR A 298 -14.62 -1.39 15.27
C TYR A 298 -15.58 -0.22 15.55
N ARG A 299 -16.75 -0.50 16.14
CA ARG A 299 -17.68 0.54 16.59
C ARG A 299 -17.13 1.39 17.73
N THR A 300 -16.41 0.81 18.67
CA THR A 300 -15.79 1.56 19.78
C THR A 300 -14.73 2.53 19.25
N ILE A 301 -13.86 2.07 18.35
CA ILE A 301 -12.86 2.93 17.68
C ILE A 301 -13.54 4.03 16.86
N THR A 302 -14.52 3.67 16.04
CA THR A 302 -15.33 4.61 15.23
C THR A 302 -16.02 5.67 16.09
N HIS A 303 -16.58 5.26 17.24
CA HIS A 303 -17.19 6.17 18.21
C HIS A 303 -16.14 7.11 18.80
N ASN A 304 -15.05 6.57 19.35
CA ASN A 304 -14.01 7.35 20.00
C ASN A 304 -13.36 8.40 19.07
N ILE A 305 -13.15 8.08 17.79
CA ILE A 305 -12.68 9.05 16.79
C ILE A 305 -13.67 10.22 16.60
N SER A 306 -14.99 9.96 16.71
CA SER A 306 -16.04 10.97 16.53
C SER A 306 -16.45 11.72 17.79
N THR A 307 -16.04 11.28 18.98
CA THR A 307 -16.48 11.88 20.26
C THR A 307 -15.35 12.33 21.19
N ILE A 308 -14.14 11.78 21.09
CA ILE A 308 -13.00 12.18 21.90
C ILE A 308 -12.23 13.30 21.18
N PRO A 309 -11.87 14.42 21.85
CA PRO A 309 -11.01 15.44 21.27
C PRO A 309 -9.59 14.91 21.10
N LEU A 310 -9.32 14.30 19.96
CA LEU A 310 -8.01 13.77 19.56
C LEU A 310 -6.95 14.88 19.64
N LYS A 311 -5.90 14.66 20.44
CA LYS A 311 -4.92 15.68 20.89
C LYS A 311 -4.32 16.57 19.81
N HIS A 312 -4.30 16.11 18.56
CA HIS A 312 -3.58 16.74 17.48
C HIS A 312 -4.52 17.26 16.36
N HIS A 313 -5.81 16.89 16.35
CA HIS A 313 -6.78 16.94 15.21
C HIS A 313 -7.18 18.36 14.76
N ILE A 314 -6.19 19.13 14.29
CA ILE A 314 -6.35 20.45 13.68
C ILE A 314 -5.95 20.29 12.22
N ALA A 315 -6.96 20.27 11.34
CA ALA A 315 -6.78 20.17 9.90
C ALA A 315 -5.96 21.35 9.37
N TYR A 316 -4.93 21.06 8.57
CA TYR A 316 -4.10 22.07 7.92
C TYR A 316 -4.53 22.27 6.46
N ASN A 317 -4.79 23.51 6.05
CA ASN A 317 -5.16 23.81 4.68
C ASN A 317 -3.93 23.86 3.75
N HIS A 318 -3.49 22.69 3.30
CA HIS A 318 -2.36 22.52 2.37
C HIS A 318 -2.56 23.22 1.01
N LEU A 319 -3.77 23.69 0.71
CA LEU A 319 -4.05 24.50 -0.48
C LEU A 319 -3.69 25.99 -0.30
N GLU A 320 -3.18 26.43 0.86
CA GLU A 320 -2.75 27.81 1.10
C GLU A 320 -1.21 27.99 1.11
N ASP A 321 -0.43 26.98 1.50
CA ASP A 321 1.04 27.03 1.46
C ASP A 321 1.58 26.38 0.16
N PRO A 322 2.21 27.14 -0.75
CA PRO A 322 2.85 26.58 -1.95
C PRO A 322 3.89 25.49 -1.64
N ASN A 323 4.59 25.58 -0.50
CA ASN A 323 5.63 24.62 -0.17
C ASN A 323 5.07 23.27 0.26
N ALA A 324 3.86 23.23 0.81
CA ALA A 324 3.19 21.98 1.16
C ALA A 324 2.69 21.20 -0.07
N ILE A 325 2.44 21.87 -1.20
CA ILE A 325 1.89 21.27 -2.44
C ILE A 325 2.71 20.09 -2.98
N PRO A 326 4.04 20.17 -3.21
CA PRO A 326 4.81 19.04 -3.74
C PRO A 326 4.80 17.83 -2.80
N TYR A 327 5.00 18.03 -1.50
CA TYR A 327 4.99 16.93 -0.51
C TYR A 327 3.58 16.34 -0.31
N TYR A 328 2.53 17.17 -0.35
CA TYR A 328 1.14 16.71 -0.35
C TYR A 328 0.81 15.92 -1.61
N ALA A 329 1.27 16.34 -2.78
CA ALA A 329 1.11 15.59 -4.02
C ALA A 329 1.84 14.24 -3.96
N TYR A 330 3.08 14.24 -3.45
CA TYR A 330 3.86 13.02 -3.21
C TYR A 330 3.11 12.02 -2.31
N MET A 331 2.60 12.50 -1.17
CA MET A 331 1.91 11.65 -0.19
C MET A 331 0.50 11.24 -0.60
N HIS A 332 -0.27 12.13 -1.21
CA HIS A 332 -1.57 11.78 -1.77
C HIS A 332 -1.42 10.74 -2.88
N PHE A 333 -0.32 10.68 -3.64
CA PHE A 333 -0.09 9.54 -4.53
C PHE A 333 0.09 8.20 -3.80
N ILE A 334 0.70 8.21 -2.62
CA ILE A 334 0.92 6.97 -1.85
C ILE A 334 -0.37 6.51 -1.17
N LEU A 335 -1.17 7.44 -0.67
CA LEU A 335 -2.48 7.17 -0.07
C LEU A 335 -3.60 7.05 -1.14
N SER A 336 -3.32 7.38 -2.41
CA SER A 336 -4.34 7.42 -3.48
C SER A 336 -5.03 6.08 -3.68
N GLY A 337 -6.34 6.09 -3.53
CA GLY A 337 -7.15 4.90 -3.63
C GLY A 337 -7.06 3.95 -2.43
N ILE A 338 -6.47 4.32 -1.29
CA ILE A 338 -6.83 3.66 0.00
C ILE A 338 -8.29 4.00 0.30
N ASN A 339 -8.65 5.28 0.20
CA ASN A 339 -10.04 5.74 0.35
C ASN A 339 -10.96 5.06 -0.70
N ASP A 340 -10.63 5.12 -2.00
CA ASP A 340 -11.44 4.42 -3.03
C ASP A 340 -11.47 2.89 -2.88
N HIS A 341 -10.41 2.27 -2.34
CA HIS A 341 -10.41 0.84 -2.00
C HIS A 341 -11.44 0.57 -0.91
N LEU A 342 -11.37 1.28 0.22
CA LEU A 342 -12.30 1.16 1.34
C LEU A 342 -13.74 1.46 0.92
N LEU A 343 -13.98 2.48 0.08
CA LEU A 343 -15.30 2.78 -0.49
C LEU A 343 -15.82 1.63 -1.36
N LEU A 344 -14.97 0.98 -2.16
CA LEU A 344 -15.35 -0.21 -2.93
C LEU A 344 -15.46 -1.47 -2.07
N MET A 345 -14.81 -1.52 -0.91
CA MET A 345 -14.98 -2.57 0.11
C MET A 345 -16.30 -2.41 0.89
N GLU A 346 -16.79 -1.17 1.08
CA GLU A 346 -18.07 -0.83 1.71
C GLU A 346 -19.25 -0.92 0.75
N SER A 347 -19.18 -0.27 -0.41
CA SER A 347 -20.31 -0.12 -1.34
C SER A 347 -20.66 -1.38 -2.13
N SER A 348 -19.79 -2.41 -2.13
CA SER A 348 -19.98 -3.58 -2.97
C SER A 348 -20.12 -4.88 -2.16
N ASN A 349 -21.37 -5.37 -2.10
CA ASN A 349 -21.70 -6.77 -1.79
C ASN A 349 -20.83 -7.76 -2.57
N ALA A 350 -20.42 -7.33 -3.76
CA ALA A 350 -19.69 -8.07 -4.77
C ALA A 350 -18.27 -8.47 -4.44
N TYR A 351 -17.55 -7.67 -3.65
CA TYR A 351 -16.10 -7.85 -3.55
C TYR A 351 -15.78 -9.01 -2.58
N TYR A 352 -16.55 -9.23 -1.50
CA TYR A 352 -16.38 -10.35 -0.51
C TYR A 352 -17.51 -11.38 -0.56
N PRO A 353 -17.28 -12.63 -0.10
CA PRO A 353 -18.32 -13.64 -0.05
C PRO A 353 -19.55 -13.25 0.79
N THR A 354 -20.70 -13.04 0.14
CA THR A 354 -22.04 -13.11 0.74
C THR A 354 -22.32 -14.49 1.39
N VAL A 355 -21.97 -14.61 2.68
CA VAL A 355 -22.14 -15.83 3.50
C VAL A 355 -22.73 -15.49 4.86
N SER A 356 -23.71 -16.28 5.31
CA SER A 356 -24.45 -16.06 6.56
C SER A 356 -23.69 -16.52 7.80
N SER A 357 -24.00 -15.90 8.95
CA SER A 357 -23.56 -16.34 10.28
C SER A 357 -23.76 -17.85 10.50
N ASP A 358 -24.95 -18.35 10.16
CA ASP A 358 -25.35 -19.75 10.22
C ASP A 358 -24.37 -20.72 9.57
N PHE A 359 -23.78 -20.36 8.43
CA PHE A 359 -22.83 -21.24 7.74
C PHE A 359 -21.58 -21.44 8.60
N TYR A 360 -20.96 -20.35 9.06
CA TYR A 360 -19.77 -20.43 9.91
C TYR A 360 -20.06 -21.17 11.20
N ASP A 361 -21.17 -20.86 11.86
CA ASP A 361 -21.50 -21.44 13.16
C ASP A 361 -21.78 -22.95 13.03
N LYS A 362 -22.50 -23.40 12.00
CA LYS A 362 -22.69 -24.83 11.70
C LYS A 362 -21.39 -25.52 11.27
N ALA A 363 -20.59 -24.90 10.40
CA ALA A 363 -19.32 -25.46 9.93
C ALA A 363 -18.31 -25.69 11.07
N THR A 364 -18.38 -24.90 12.15
CA THR A 364 -17.49 -25.11 13.31
C THR A 364 -17.78 -26.39 14.09
N LEU A 365 -19.01 -26.91 14.02
CA LEU A 365 -19.45 -28.12 14.72
C LEU A 365 -18.95 -29.41 14.07
N LEU A 366 -18.50 -29.37 12.81
CA LEU A 366 -17.96 -30.53 12.11
C LEU A 366 -16.60 -30.98 12.69
N PRO A 367 -16.24 -32.27 12.57
CA PRO A 367 -14.88 -32.73 12.84
C PRO A 367 -13.88 -32.10 11.86
N CYS A 368 -12.66 -31.80 12.34
CA CYS A 368 -11.52 -31.50 11.48
C CYS A 368 -10.87 -32.82 11.05
N GLU A 369 -11.24 -33.29 9.85
CA GLU A 369 -10.56 -34.38 9.16
C GLU A 369 -9.44 -33.78 8.29
N ILE A 370 -8.37 -34.52 8.05
CA ILE A 370 -7.19 -34.04 7.33
C ILE A 370 -7.23 -34.55 5.89
N ILE A 371 -7.01 -33.68 4.92
CA ILE A 371 -7.19 -33.95 3.49
C ILE A 371 -5.93 -33.54 2.72
N GLU A 372 -5.12 -34.55 2.44
CA GLU A 372 -3.73 -34.39 1.98
C GLU A 372 -3.62 -34.26 0.44
N ASP A 373 -4.56 -34.82 -0.31
CA ASP A 373 -4.57 -34.80 -1.79
C ASP A 373 -5.97 -34.76 -2.44
N ASP A 374 -5.95 -34.61 -3.77
CA ASP A 374 -7.11 -34.49 -4.64
C ASP A 374 -8.02 -35.74 -4.59
N ALA A 375 -7.48 -36.94 -4.36
CA ALA A 375 -8.25 -38.17 -4.23
C ALA A 375 -8.91 -38.29 -2.85
N VAL A 376 -8.20 -37.91 -1.78
CA VAL A 376 -8.80 -37.80 -0.43
C VAL A 376 -9.89 -36.73 -0.41
N PHE A 377 -9.73 -35.63 -1.14
CA PHE A 377 -10.78 -34.62 -1.35
C PHE A 377 -12.03 -35.22 -2.03
N PHE A 378 -11.88 -36.04 -3.07
CA PHE A 378 -13.02 -36.73 -3.70
C PHE A 378 -13.73 -37.69 -2.75
N SER A 379 -12.98 -38.51 -2.00
CA SER A 379 -13.56 -39.44 -1.02
C SER A 379 -14.33 -38.69 0.07
N TYR A 380 -13.74 -37.64 0.66
CA TYR A 380 -14.40 -36.78 1.64
C TYR A 380 -15.69 -36.16 1.10
N MET A 381 -15.66 -35.59 -0.11
CA MET A 381 -16.82 -34.97 -0.75
C MET A 381 -17.96 -35.96 -1.03
N HIS A 382 -17.63 -37.23 -1.31
CA HIS A 382 -18.60 -38.29 -1.52
C HIS A 382 -19.17 -38.83 -0.20
N GLU A 383 -18.30 -39.21 0.75
CA GLU A 383 -18.69 -39.74 2.07
C GLU A 383 -19.53 -38.75 2.87
N LYS A 384 -19.12 -37.48 2.90
CA LYS A 384 -19.80 -36.43 3.66
C LYS A 384 -20.94 -35.77 2.91
N LYS A 385 -21.29 -36.19 1.69
CA LYS A 385 -22.25 -35.46 0.82
C LYS A 385 -23.52 -35.01 1.57
N SER A 386 -24.12 -35.86 2.39
CA SER A 386 -25.33 -35.51 3.18
C SER A 386 -25.11 -34.43 4.25
N GLU A 387 -23.90 -34.31 4.81
CA GLU A 387 -23.53 -33.27 5.77
C GLU A 387 -23.20 -31.96 5.05
N ILE A 388 -22.45 -32.06 3.94
CA ILE A 388 -22.13 -30.94 3.05
C ILE A 388 -23.42 -30.31 2.48
N THR A 389 -24.36 -31.13 1.99
CA THR A 389 -25.72 -30.74 1.54
C THR A 389 -26.56 -30.01 2.60
N LYS A 390 -26.27 -30.16 3.91
CA LYS A 390 -26.98 -29.43 4.99
C LYS A 390 -26.39 -28.05 5.26
N LEU A 391 -25.24 -27.74 4.65
CA LEU A 391 -24.49 -26.49 4.79
C LEU A 391 -24.40 -25.71 3.48
N LEU A 392 -24.41 -26.44 2.36
CA LEU A 392 -24.17 -26.04 0.98
C LEU A 392 -25.24 -26.68 0.09
N ASP A 393 -25.53 -26.10 -1.06
CA ASP A 393 -26.77 -26.36 -1.81
C ASP A 393 -26.59 -27.56 -2.76
N GLU A 394 -27.39 -28.64 -2.63
CA GLU A 394 -27.07 -29.94 -3.27
C GLU A 394 -26.98 -29.88 -4.80
N GLU A 395 -27.85 -29.09 -5.44
CA GLU A 395 -27.80 -28.86 -6.89
C GLU A 395 -26.50 -28.12 -7.29
N THR A 396 -26.04 -27.22 -6.43
CA THR A 396 -24.83 -26.39 -6.64
C THR A 396 -23.54 -27.17 -6.37
N ILE A 397 -23.53 -28.10 -5.42
CA ILE A 397 -22.40 -29.02 -5.23
C ILE A 397 -22.24 -29.89 -6.49
N SER A 398 -23.33 -30.52 -6.91
CA SER A 398 -23.33 -31.52 -7.98
C SER A 398 -22.97 -30.93 -9.35
N TRP A 399 -23.42 -29.71 -9.65
CA TRP A 399 -23.17 -29.05 -10.94
C TRP A 399 -21.77 -28.41 -11.07
N HIS A 400 -21.04 -28.22 -9.96
CA HIS A 400 -19.76 -27.50 -9.95
C HIS A 400 -18.53 -28.33 -9.58
N MET A 401 -18.64 -29.64 -9.34
CA MET A 401 -17.58 -30.49 -8.76
C MET A 401 -16.18 -30.29 -9.37
N GLU A 402 -16.06 -30.24 -10.71
CA GLU A 402 -14.79 -29.99 -11.42
C GLU A 402 -14.12 -28.65 -11.02
N ASN A 403 -14.92 -27.63 -10.71
CA ASN A 403 -14.44 -26.29 -10.36
C ASN A 403 -13.99 -26.22 -8.88
N TYR A 404 -14.61 -27.02 -7.99
CA TYR A 404 -14.13 -27.16 -6.61
C TYR A 404 -12.81 -27.94 -6.56
N GLN A 405 -12.70 -29.05 -7.30
CA GLN A 405 -11.44 -29.78 -7.45
C GLN A 405 -10.35 -28.84 -7.99
N PHE A 406 -10.63 -28.17 -9.11
CA PHE A 406 -9.74 -27.16 -9.70
C PHE A 406 -9.25 -26.15 -8.66
N LEU A 407 -10.14 -25.61 -7.81
CA LEU A 407 -9.78 -24.61 -6.82
C LEU A 407 -8.98 -25.18 -5.65
N TYR A 408 -9.31 -26.38 -5.18
CA TYR A 408 -8.51 -27.10 -4.20
C TYR A 408 -7.07 -27.29 -4.73
N THR A 409 -6.91 -27.85 -5.92
CA THR A 409 -5.60 -28.05 -6.55
C THR A 409 -4.87 -26.72 -6.79
N PHE A 410 -5.59 -25.64 -7.14
CA PHE A 410 -5.00 -24.31 -7.39
C PHE A 410 -4.54 -23.63 -6.10
N ILE A 411 -5.37 -23.57 -5.06
CA ILE A 411 -5.02 -22.96 -3.76
C ILE A 411 -3.91 -23.76 -3.07
N LYS A 412 -3.92 -25.10 -3.19
CA LYS A 412 -2.82 -25.98 -2.75
C LYS A 412 -1.49 -25.63 -3.45
N LYS A 413 -1.52 -25.35 -4.76
CA LYS A 413 -0.35 -24.93 -5.55
C LYS A 413 0.10 -23.49 -5.30
N LEU A 414 -0.75 -22.61 -4.77
CA LEU A 414 -0.34 -21.27 -4.32
C LEU A 414 0.31 -21.30 -2.94
N ASN A 415 -0.12 -22.20 -2.05
CA ASN A 415 0.38 -22.31 -0.67
C ASN A 415 1.67 -23.14 -0.50
N ILE A 416 2.49 -23.32 -1.55
CA ILE A 416 3.66 -24.23 -1.57
C ILE A 416 4.62 -24.04 -0.37
N ASN A 417 4.79 -22.82 0.14
CA ASN A 417 5.66 -22.54 1.29
C ASN A 417 5.09 -23.01 2.65
N LYS A 418 3.89 -23.62 2.68
CA LYS A 418 3.37 -24.38 3.82
C LYS A 418 3.07 -25.80 3.36
N SER A 419 3.85 -26.76 3.84
CA SER A 419 3.66 -28.20 3.62
C SER A 419 2.48 -28.77 4.43
N SER A 420 1.40 -28.00 4.59
CA SER A 420 0.23 -28.33 5.40
C SER A 420 -0.89 -28.88 4.52
N SER A 421 -1.31 -30.10 4.83
CA SER A 421 -2.61 -30.63 4.43
C SER A 421 -3.75 -29.69 4.85
N PHE A 422 -4.82 -29.64 4.05
CA PHE A 422 -6.01 -28.87 4.39
C PHE A 422 -6.92 -29.66 5.33
N SER A 423 -7.68 -28.98 6.18
CA SER A 423 -8.77 -29.62 6.91
C SER A 423 -10.05 -29.69 6.09
N SER A 424 -10.96 -30.57 6.49
CA SER A 424 -12.37 -30.59 6.07
C SER A 424 -13.03 -29.20 6.09
N LYS A 425 -12.67 -28.34 7.05
CA LYS A 425 -13.21 -26.98 7.17
C LYS A 425 -12.64 -26.04 6.14
N ASP A 426 -11.33 -26.11 5.86
CA ASP A 426 -10.71 -25.34 4.78
C ASP A 426 -11.33 -25.69 3.42
N ILE A 427 -11.63 -26.96 3.19
CA ILE A 427 -12.31 -27.43 1.97
C ILE A 427 -13.74 -26.93 1.88
N LEU A 428 -14.53 -27.01 2.95
CA LEU A 428 -15.86 -26.39 3.00
C LEU A 428 -15.78 -24.87 2.79
N TYR A 429 -14.71 -24.22 3.25
CA TYR A 429 -14.49 -22.81 3.03
C TYR A 429 -14.13 -22.50 1.56
N ILE A 430 -13.29 -23.30 0.90
CA ILE A 430 -12.98 -23.19 -0.54
C ILE A 430 -14.25 -23.37 -1.38
N ILE A 431 -15.09 -24.36 -1.04
CA ILE A 431 -16.35 -24.63 -1.74
C ILE A 431 -17.32 -23.47 -1.54
N LYS A 432 -17.52 -22.99 -0.31
CA LYS A 432 -18.41 -21.85 -0.03
C LYS A 432 -17.92 -20.56 -0.68
N PHE A 433 -16.62 -20.30 -0.64
CA PHE A 433 -15.98 -19.20 -1.33
C PHE A 433 -16.31 -19.23 -2.83
N TYR A 434 -16.14 -20.38 -3.50
CA TYR A 434 -16.51 -20.54 -4.90
C TYR A 434 -18.01 -20.34 -5.13
N GLU A 435 -18.88 -21.04 -4.39
CA GLU A 435 -20.34 -20.93 -4.56
C GLU A 435 -20.76 -19.47 -4.55
N THR A 436 -20.22 -18.73 -3.58
CA THR A 436 -20.59 -17.35 -3.37
C THR A 436 -20.04 -16.44 -4.46
N VAL A 437 -18.74 -16.47 -4.81
CA VAL A 437 -18.21 -15.64 -5.91
C VAL A 437 -18.65 -16.13 -7.30
N TYR A 438 -19.28 -17.30 -7.41
CA TYR A 438 -20.01 -17.72 -8.61
C TYR A 438 -21.45 -17.17 -8.66
N ARG A 439 -22.15 -17.16 -7.52
CA ARG A 439 -23.52 -16.61 -7.37
C ARG A 439 -23.52 -15.08 -7.46
N ASP A 440 -22.53 -14.42 -6.86
CA ASP A 440 -22.17 -13.02 -7.09
C ASP A 440 -21.60 -12.88 -8.51
N LYS A 441 -22.46 -12.41 -9.43
CA LYS A 441 -22.21 -12.35 -10.89
C LYS A 441 -21.12 -11.36 -11.33
N ILE A 442 -20.23 -10.95 -10.44
CA ILE A 442 -19.35 -9.81 -10.64
C ILE A 442 -18.09 -10.19 -11.40
N ASP A 443 -17.80 -9.35 -12.39
CA ASP A 443 -16.63 -9.45 -13.23
C ASP A 443 -15.45 -8.77 -12.53
N ILE A 444 -14.34 -9.49 -12.34
CA ILE A 444 -13.15 -8.99 -11.64
C ILE A 444 -12.43 -7.95 -12.54
N PRO A 445 -12.10 -6.75 -12.02
CA PRO A 445 -11.57 -5.64 -12.81
C PRO A 445 -10.07 -5.80 -13.14
N LEU A 446 -9.75 -6.71 -14.06
CA LEU A 446 -8.38 -7.01 -14.52
C LEU A 446 -7.65 -5.82 -15.17
N SER A 447 -8.40 -4.82 -15.63
CA SER A 447 -7.89 -3.54 -16.11
C SER A 447 -8.53 -2.39 -15.35
N SER A 448 -8.15 -2.19 -14.09
CA SER A 448 -8.52 -1.01 -13.31
C SER A 448 -7.69 0.22 -13.75
N GLY A 449 -7.85 0.59 -15.03
CA GLY A 449 -7.24 1.75 -15.69
C GLY A 449 -5.81 1.58 -16.24
N TYR A 450 -5.11 0.49 -15.92
CA TYR A 450 -3.67 0.33 -16.24
C TYR A 450 -3.29 0.44 -17.72
N THR A 451 -4.20 0.12 -18.63
CA THR A 451 -4.01 0.35 -20.07
C THR A 451 -5.13 1.21 -20.64
N LYS A 452 -4.83 1.98 -21.69
CA LYS A 452 -5.81 2.78 -22.46
C LYS A 452 -6.92 1.95 -23.11
N ASN A 453 -6.74 0.64 -23.22
CA ASN A 453 -7.75 -0.29 -23.74
C ASN A 453 -8.56 -0.85 -22.56
N HIS A 454 -9.88 -0.60 -22.56
CA HIS A 454 -10.78 -1.29 -21.64
C HIS A 454 -10.79 -2.79 -21.96
N GLN A 455 -10.15 -3.61 -21.12
CA GLN A 455 -10.45 -5.04 -21.14
C GLN A 455 -11.85 -5.24 -20.55
N LYS A 456 -12.61 -6.20 -21.08
CA LYS A 456 -13.81 -6.65 -20.38
C LYS A 456 -13.37 -7.32 -19.08
N PRO A 457 -13.90 -6.92 -17.91
CA PRO A 457 -13.61 -7.61 -16.66
C PRO A 457 -14.09 -9.07 -16.76
N LEU A 458 -13.54 -9.98 -15.96
CA LEU A 458 -13.83 -11.42 -16.08
C LEU A 458 -14.44 -12.02 -14.81
N LYS A 459 -15.55 -12.75 -14.98
CA LYS A 459 -16.08 -13.67 -13.96
C LYS A 459 -15.01 -14.61 -13.43
N ILE A 460 -15.05 -14.89 -12.12
CA ILE A 460 -14.02 -15.66 -11.43
C ILE A 460 -13.69 -17.00 -12.11
N ASN A 461 -14.69 -17.77 -12.57
CA ASN A 461 -14.44 -19.06 -13.26
C ASN A 461 -13.56 -18.93 -14.51
N MET A 462 -13.74 -17.87 -15.29
CA MET A 462 -12.96 -17.62 -16.50
C MET A 462 -11.57 -17.09 -16.16
N LEU A 463 -11.47 -16.24 -15.14
CA LEU A 463 -10.20 -15.75 -14.63
C LEU A 463 -9.35 -16.89 -14.07
N LEU A 464 -9.90 -17.71 -13.17
CA LEU A 464 -9.24 -18.85 -12.57
C LEU A 464 -8.70 -19.82 -13.63
N LYS A 465 -9.53 -20.23 -14.60
CA LYS A 465 -9.10 -21.10 -15.71
C LYS A 465 -7.97 -20.45 -16.54
N LYS A 466 -8.01 -19.13 -16.76
CA LYS A 466 -6.90 -18.38 -17.39
C LYS A 466 -5.63 -18.31 -16.54
N MET A 467 -5.75 -18.09 -15.24
CA MET A 467 -4.61 -18.03 -14.31
C MET A 467 -3.88 -19.37 -14.27
N HIS A 468 -4.61 -20.46 -14.07
CA HIS A 468 -4.04 -21.81 -14.08
C HIS A 468 -3.41 -22.15 -15.44
N LYS A 469 -4.04 -21.76 -16.55
CA LYS A 469 -3.46 -21.93 -17.88
C LYS A 469 -2.15 -21.15 -18.04
N LYS A 470 -2.08 -19.88 -17.62
CA LYS A 470 -0.81 -19.10 -17.62
C LYS A 470 0.23 -19.74 -16.70
N HIS A 471 -0.16 -20.20 -15.51
CA HIS A 471 0.74 -20.83 -14.53
C HIS A 471 1.35 -22.15 -15.02
N LEU A 472 0.65 -22.92 -15.87
CA LEU A 472 1.17 -24.16 -16.47
C LEU A 472 1.85 -23.97 -17.84
N GLU A 473 1.38 -23.04 -18.67
CA GLU A 473 1.84 -22.87 -20.06
C GLU A 473 2.73 -21.64 -20.28
N GLY A 474 2.94 -20.77 -19.29
CA GLY A 474 3.69 -19.52 -19.40
C GLY A 474 3.09 -18.49 -20.38
N ASN A 475 1.83 -18.65 -20.76
CA ASN A 475 1.30 -18.05 -21.99
C ASN A 475 0.59 -16.69 -21.78
N ASP A 476 1.30 -15.59 -22.08
CA ASP A 476 0.82 -14.20 -21.94
C ASP A 476 -0.41 -13.86 -22.79
N THR A 477 -0.64 -14.57 -23.89
CA THR A 477 -1.85 -14.34 -24.73
C THR A 477 -3.14 -14.69 -24.00
N VAL A 478 -3.04 -15.49 -22.93
CA VAL A 478 -4.16 -15.88 -22.06
C VAL A 478 -4.44 -14.78 -21.03
N LEU A 479 -3.40 -14.26 -20.38
CA LEU A 479 -3.44 -13.24 -19.34
C LEU A 479 -2.04 -12.62 -19.18
N SER A 480 -1.92 -11.29 -19.14
CA SER A 480 -0.63 -10.62 -18.89
C SER A 480 -0.12 -10.87 -17.47
N ASP A 481 1.19 -10.67 -17.23
CA ASP A 481 1.76 -10.78 -15.88
C ASP A 481 1.08 -9.85 -14.88
N GLU A 482 0.87 -8.59 -15.27
CA GLU A 482 0.17 -7.60 -14.46
C GLU A 482 -1.25 -8.06 -14.10
N SER A 483 -2.06 -8.53 -15.06
CA SER A 483 -3.41 -9.01 -14.77
C SER A 483 -3.43 -10.34 -14.01
N TYR A 484 -2.41 -11.19 -14.13
CA TYR A 484 -2.24 -12.40 -13.31
C TYR A 484 -1.87 -12.07 -11.86
N LEU A 485 -0.98 -11.09 -11.66
CA LEU A 485 -0.56 -10.60 -10.36
C LEU A 485 -1.72 -9.91 -9.62
N ILE A 486 -2.45 -9.02 -10.29
CA ILE A 486 -3.68 -8.39 -9.77
C ILE A 486 -4.67 -9.47 -9.33
N ALA A 487 -4.93 -10.46 -10.19
CA ALA A 487 -5.86 -11.54 -9.90
C ALA A 487 -5.42 -12.44 -8.74
N SER A 488 -4.11 -12.69 -8.59
CA SER A 488 -3.55 -13.50 -7.51
C SER A 488 -3.71 -12.81 -6.16
N LEU A 489 -3.38 -11.51 -6.08
CA LEU A 489 -3.54 -10.73 -4.86
C LEU A 489 -5.02 -10.53 -4.50
N TRP A 490 -5.87 -10.24 -5.48
CA TRP A 490 -7.33 -10.14 -5.32
C TRP A 490 -7.92 -11.42 -4.71
N LEU A 491 -7.48 -12.58 -5.20
CA LEU A 491 -7.89 -13.87 -4.67
C LEU A 491 -7.34 -14.10 -3.25
N GLN A 492 -6.11 -13.68 -2.97
CA GLN A 492 -5.46 -13.86 -1.66
C GLN A 492 -6.15 -13.06 -0.54
N ASP A 493 -6.46 -11.76 -0.73
CA ASP A 493 -7.22 -10.96 0.24
C ASP A 493 -8.57 -11.60 0.57
N ARG A 494 -9.20 -12.19 -0.44
CA ARG A 494 -10.56 -12.75 -0.36
C ARG A 494 -10.61 -14.19 0.12
N ILE A 495 -9.51 -14.92 0.01
CA ILE A 495 -9.21 -16.11 0.80
C ILE A 495 -9.04 -15.72 2.28
N ILE A 496 -8.08 -14.85 2.62
CA ILE A 496 -7.75 -14.49 4.00
C ILE A 496 -9.00 -14.02 4.76
N SER A 497 -9.74 -13.08 4.18
CA SER A 497 -10.91 -12.47 4.80
C SER A 497 -12.10 -13.42 4.94
N PHE A 498 -12.14 -14.51 4.17
CA PHE A 498 -13.14 -15.56 4.33
C PHE A 498 -12.77 -16.56 5.44
N TRP A 499 -11.49 -16.93 5.53
CA TRP A 499 -10.95 -17.71 6.65
C TRP A 499 -11.05 -16.97 7.99
N ASP A 500 -10.97 -15.63 7.99
CA ASP A 500 -11.26 -14.77 9.14
C ASP A 500 -12.73 -14.78 9.60
N MET A 501 -13.63 -15.33 8.79
CA MET A 501 -15.07 -15.40 9.02
C MET A 501 -15.76 -14.03 9.00
N ARG A 502 -15.26 -13.10 8.18
CA ARG A 502 -15.85 -11.76 8.02
C ARG A 502 -17.20 -11.89 7.32
N THR A 503 -18.25 -11.35 7.94
CA THR A 503 -19.53 -11.08 7.26
C THR A 503 -19.51 -9.69 6.65
N ALA A 504 -20.41 -9.41 5.70
CA ALA A 504 -20.54 -8.07 5.11
C ALA A 504 -20.73 -6.96 6.17
N VAL A 505 -21.44 -7.24 7.28
CA VAL A 505 -21.65 -6.28 8.37
C VAL A 505 -20.37 -6.03 9.18
N THR A 506 -19.63 -7.08 9.53
CA THR A 506 -18.33 -6.96 10.21
C THR A 506 -17.31 -6.25 9.32
N GLN A 507 -17.34 -6.50 8.01
CA GLN A 507 -16.49 -5.84 7.03
C GLN A 507 -16.84 -4.36 6.88
N LEU A 508 -18.12 -4.00 6.80
CA LEU A 508 -18.58 -2.61 6.65
C LEU A 508 -18.10 -1.71 7.80
N GLU A 509 -18.28 -2.14 9.05
CA GLU A 509 -17.77 -1.38 10.20
C GLU A 509 -16.23 -1.35 10.25
N MET A 510 -15.54 -2.36 9.69
CA MET A 510 -14.07 -2.31 9.53
C MET A 510 -13.64 -1.29 8.48
N CYS A 511 -14.28 -1.25 7.31
CA CYS A 511 -14.01 -0.27 6.26
C CYS A 511 -14.21 1.14 6.79
N LYS A 512 -15.34 1.39 7.46
CA LYS A 512 -15.69 2.67 8.07
C LYS A 512 -14.70 3.09 9.16
N MET A 513 -14.26 2.16 10.01
CA MET A 513 -13.21 2.42 10.99
C MET A 513 -11.89 2.80 10.29
N GLN A 514 -11.48 2.06 9.26
CA GLN A 514 -10.27 2.33 8.48
C GLN A 514 -10.37 3.67 7.71
N HIS A 515 -11.56 4.03 7.20
CA HIS A 515 -11.85 5.34 6.61
C HIS A 515 -11.63 6.47 7.60
N MET A 516 -12.28 6.41 8.77
CA MET A 516 -12.18 7.48 9.77
C MET A 516 -10.77 7.56 10.37
N ILE A 517 -10.01 6.46 10.43
CA ILE A 517 -8.57 6.52 10.71
C ILE A 517 -7.83 7.25 9.58
N LEU A 518 -8.06 6.89 8.30
CA LEU A 518 -7.40 7.52 7.16
C LEU A 518 -7.69 9.03 7.08
N GLU A 519 -8.94 9.45 7.18
CA GLU A 519 -9.34 10.88 7.17
C GLU A 519 -8.64 11.67 8.29
N VAL A 520 -8.63 11.12 9.50
CA VAL A 520 -7.93 11.72 10.65
C VAL A 520 -6.42 11.81 10.39
N TRP A 521 -5.83 10.80 9.76
CA TRP A 521 -4.39 10.74 9.50
C TRP A 521 -3.96 11.65 8.34
N GLU A 522 -4.69 11.68 7.22
CA GLU A 522 -4.46 12.61 6.11
C GLU A 522 -4.44 14.09 6.57
N ASN A 523 -5.27 14.44 7.55
CA ASN A 523 -5.29 15.79 8.13
C ASN A 523 -4.04 16.16 8.96
N TYR A 524 -3.20 15.20 9.38
CA TYR A 524 -1.92 15.49 10.06
C TYR A 524 -0.77 15.83 9.15
N PHE A 525 -0.80 15.31 7.93
CA PHE A 525 0.38 15.18 7.08
C PHE A 525 1.28 16.45 7.03
N PRO A 526 0.76 17.68 6.86
CA PRO A 526 1.58 18.89 6.72
C PRO A 526 2.36 19.31 7.97
N ARG A 527 2.22 18.62 9.11
CA ARG A 527 3.13 18.80 10.26
C ARG A 527 4.49 18.14 10.04
N LEU A 528 4.55 17.06 9.26
CA LEU A 528 5.78 16.30 8.98
C LEU A 528 6.78 17.08 8.10
N THR A 529 6.32 18.13 7.42
CA THR A 529 7.17 18.98 6.58
C THR A 529 7.84 20.14 7.34
N TYR A 530 7.48 20.39 8.60
CA TYR A 530 8.07 21.45 9.44
C TYR A 530 8.95 20.88 10.55
N GLN A 531 10.20 21.34 10.62
CA GLN A 531 11.23 20.81 11.52
C GLN A 531 10.88 20.89 13.03
N ASP A 532 10.04 21.85 13.42
CA ASP A 532 9.68 22.08 14.83
C ASP A 532 8.52 21.20 15.37
N ASN A 533 7.87 20.41 14.51
CA ASN A 533 6.70 19.60 14.91
C ASN A 533 7.07 18.14 15.19
N LYS A 534 6.86 17.68 16.44
CA LYS A 534 6.95 16.26 16.78
C LYS A 534 5.96 15.43 15.95
N SER A 535 6.46 14.44 15.21
CA SER A 535 5.66 13.48 14.44
C SER A 535 4.61 12.77 15.33
N PRO A 536 3.40 12.47 14.81
CA PRO A 536 2.35 11.80 15.58
C PRO A 536 2.75 10.35 15.90
N SER A 537 2.77 10.02 17.19
CA SER A 537 3.06 8.66 17.64
C SER A 537 1.83 7.76 17.46
N LEU A 538 1.99 6.65 16.71
CA LEU A 538 0.95 5.63 16.57
C LEU A 538 0.48 5.10 17.92
N ASN A 539 1.39 4.90 18.88
CA ASN A 539 1.06 4.42 20.22
C ASN A 539 0.23 5.46 21.00
N GLU A 540 0.57 6.74 20.88
CA GLU A 540 -0.22 7.84 21.48
C GLU A 540 -1.61 7.94 20.84
N PHE A 541 -1.74 7.65 19.53
CA PHE A 541 -3.03 7.63 18.82
C PHE A 541 -3.90 6.41 19.19
N VAL A 542 -3.31 5.22 19.23
CA VAL A 542 -4.00 3.98 19.65
C VAL A 542 -4.57 4.13 21.06
N ALA A 543 -3.79 4.66 22.00
CA ALA A 543 -4.25 4.90 23.37
C ALA A 543 -5.40 5.93 23.48
N GLN A 544 -5.65 6.74 22.44
CA GLN A 544 -6.78 7.67 22.38
C GLN A 544 -8.01 7.06 21.72
N ILE A 545 -7.87 6.33 20.60
CA ILE A 545 -9.02 5.73 19.89
C ILE A 545 -9.48 4.40 20.51
N LEU A 546 -8.59 3.70 21.21
CA LEU A 546 -8.85 2.44 21.90
C LEU A 546 -8.16 2.43 23.28
N PRO A 547 -8.65 3.21 24.25
CA PRO A 547 -8.13 3.20 25.61
C PRO A 547 -8.24 1.81 26.27
N GLU A 548 -7.34 1.51 27.21
CA GLU A 548 -7.36 0.22 27.92
C GLU A 548 -8.72 -0.05 28.61
N ASN A 549 -9.36 0.97 29.18
CA ASN A 549 -10.68 0.85 29.80
C ASN A 549 -11.77 0.33 28.83
N ASP A 550 -11.67 0.66 27.54
CA ASP A 550 -12.59 0.14 26.52
C ASP A 550 -12.28 -1.33 26.18
N LEU A 551 -11.00 -1.69 26.05
CA LEU A 551 -10.57 -3.09 25.88
C LEU A 551 -11.02 -3.96 27.05
N GLN A 552 -10.79 -3.52 28.28
CA GLN A 552 -11.19 -4.24 29.50
C GLN A 552 -12.72 -4.35 29.59
N ARG A 553 -13.48 -3.32 29.20
CA ARG A 553 -14.96 -3.40 29.12
C ARG A 553 -15.41 -4.47 28.13
N ILE A 554 -14.79 -4.55 26.95
CA ILE A 554 -15.11 -5.58 25.94
C ILE A 554 -14.76 -6.97 26.47
N ILE A 555 -13.55 -7.17 27.02
CA ILE A 555 -13.12 -8.45 27.61
C ILE A 555 -14.09 -8.90 28.72
N ALA A 556 -14.45 -8.00 29.65
CA ALA A 556 -15.38 -8.31 30.73
C ALA A 556 -16.77 -8.70 30.23
N ARG A 557 -17.28 -8.03 29.18
CA ARG A 557 -18.59 -8.32 28.56
C ARG A 557 -18.66 -9.72 27.95
N TYR A 558 -17.54 -10.24 27.43
CA TYR A 558 -17.45 -11.57 26.81
C TYR A 558 -16.84 -12.64 27.73
N SER A 559 -16.49 -12.30 28.97
CA SER A 559 -15.96 -13.24 29.99
C SER A 559 -16.97 -13.60 31.08
N ALA A 560 -18.22 -13.16 30.93
CA ALA A 560 -19.36 -13.38 31.82
C ALA A 560 -20.45 -14.20 31.11
#